data_AF-A0A382J6H0-F1
#
_entry.id   AF-A0A382J6H0-F1
#
_cell.length_a   1.000
_cell.length_b   1.000
_cell.length_c   1.000
_cell.angle_alpha   90.00
_cell.angle_beta   90.00
_cell.angle_gamma   90.00
#
_symmetry.space_group_name_H-M   'P 1'
#
loop_
_entity.id
_entity.type
_entity.pdbx_description
1 polymer ?
#
loop_
_entity_poly.entity_id
_entity_poly.type
_entity_poly.pdbx_seq_one_letter_code
_entity_poly.pdbx_strand_id
1 'polypeptide(L)'
;MTMEILLASPRGFCAGVERAIVIVEQALERFGQPIYVRHEVVHNRFVVSNLKNKGAVFVNELDEVPDGATVIFSAHGVSHAVQKEAAARQLSVLDATCPLVTKVHTEVKRFRDEGCEVVLIGHAGHPEVEWTLGQVEDGVFL
;
A
#
# COMPACT_ATOMS: atom_id res chain seq x y z
N MET A 1 -6.78 45.96 7.39
CA MET A 1 -5.93 44.89 7.94
C MET A 1 -5.83 43.81 6.87
N THR A 2 -4.62 43.47 6.43
CA THR A 2 -4.41 42.31 5.54
C THR A 2 -4.46 41.04 6.37
N MET A 3 -5.15 40.01 5.87
CA MET A 3 -5.26 38.71 6.53
C MET A 3 -3.88 38.03 6.51
N GLU A 4 -3.40 37.65 7.69
CA GLU A 4 -2.17 36.86 7.83
C GLU A 4 -2.50 35.38 7.56
N ILE A 5 -1.75 34.76 6.64
CA ILE A 5 -1.86 33.33 6.33
C ILE A 5 -0.61 32.64 6.86
N LEU A 6 -0.81 31.70 7.78
CA LEU A 6 0.27 30.90 8.38
C LEU A 6 0.33 29.52 7.73
N LEU A 7 1.53 29.06 7.38
CA LEU A 7 1.76 27.75 6.78
C LEU A 7 2.57 26.87 7.74
N ALA A 8 2.01 25.72 8.12
CA ALA A 8 2.66 24.76 9.02
C ALA A 8 3.92 24.14 8.40
N SER A 9 4.88 23.73 9.24
CA SER A 9 6.04 22.94 8.84
C SER A 9 6.38 21.89 9.92
N PRO A 10 6.47 20.59 9.57
CA PRO A 10 6.34 20.02 8.22
C PRO A 10 4.89 19.96 7.71
N ARG A 11 4.71 19.96 6.38
CA ARG A 11 3.43 19.73 5.70
C ARG A 11 3.67 19.04 4.36
N GLY A 12 2.70 18.26 3.87
CA GLY A 12 2.77 17.61 2.55
C GLY A 12 3.24 16.17 2.61
N PHE A 13 4.10 15.78 1.66
CA PHE A 13 4.51 14.39 1.48
C PHE A 13 5.46 13.90 2.57
N CYS A 14 5.23 12.66 3.01
CA CYS A 14 6.21 11.91 3.76
C CYS A 14 7.02 11.02 2.81
N ALA A 15 8.13 10.47 3.31
CA ALA A 15 9.02 9.61 2.52
C ALA A 15 8.31 8.36 1.95
N GLY A 16 7.32 7.80 2.67
CA GLY A 16 6.55 6.64 2.20
C GLY A 16 5.66 6.97 1.00
N VAL A 17 4.99 8.13 1.04
CA VAL A 17 4.15 8.63 -0.06
C VAL A 17 5.00 8.92 -1.30
N GLU A 18 6.11 9.64 -1.13
CA GLU A 18 7.01 9.95 -2.24
C GLU A 18 7.56 8.69 -2.90
N ARG A 19 8.08 7.76 -2.09
CA ARG A 19 8.56 6.46 -2.58
C ARG A 19 7.50 5.72 -3.39
N ALA A 20 6.27 5.65 -2.89
CA ALA A 20 5.22 4.88 -3.55
C ALA A 20 4.81 5.48 -4.90
N ILE A 21 4.74 6.81 -5.00
CA ILE A 21 4.48 7.51 -6.27
C ILE A 21 5.62 7.23 -7.25
N VAL A 22 6.88 7.39 -6.82
CA VAL A 22 8.05 7.17 -7.67
C VAL A 22 8.12 5.73 -8.20
N ILE A 23 7.74 4.73 -7.41
CA ILE A 23 7.69 3.33 -7.85
C ILE A 23 6.73 3.16 -9.02
N VAL A 24 5.54 3.76 -8.97
CA VAL A 24 4.56 3.68 -10.07
C VAL A 24 5.07 4.41 -11.30
N GLU A 25 5.64 5.60 -11.15
CA GLU A 25 6.18 6.38 -12.27
C GLU A 25 7.33 5.65 -12.96
N GLN A 26 8.30 5.13 -12.20
CA GLN A 26 9.42 4.37 -12.74
C GLN A 26 8.99 3.05 -13.39
N ALA A 27 7.95 2.39 -12.85
CA ALA A 27 7.40 1.19 -13.47
C ALA A 27 6.79 1.51 -14.84
N LEU A 28 6.02 2.60 -14.94
CA LEU A 28 5.47 3.06 -16.22
C LEU A 28 6.56 3.42 -17.23
N GLU A 29 7.63 4.09 -16.79
CA GLU A 29 8.77 4.44 -17.65
C GLU A 29 9.54 3.20 -18.13
N ARG A 30 9.74 2.22 -17.24
CA ARG A 30 10.59 1.05 -17.53
C ARG A 30 9.86 -0.07 -18.27
N PHE A 31 8.60 -0.32 -17.94
CA PHE A 31 7.84 -1.46 -18.45
C PHE A 31 6.74 -1.05 -19.43
N GLY A 32 6.44 0.24 -19.55
CA GLY A 32 5.33 0.75 -20.36
C GLY A 32 3.97 0.58 -19.67
N GLN A 33 2.92 1.01 -20.36
CA GLN A 33 1.54 0.89 -19.91
C GLN A 33 0.88 -0.40 -20.47
N PRO A 34 -0.09 -1.00 -19.75
CA PRO A 34 -0.57 -0.59 -18.43
C PRO A 34 0.29 -1.11 -17.27
N ILE A 35 0.33 -0.35 -16.17
CA ILE A 35 0.80 -0.82 -14.86
C ILE A 35 -0.39 -0.93 -13.93
N TYR A 36 -0.58 -2.10 -13.33
CA TYR A 36 -1.68 -2.33 -12.39
C TYR A 36 -1.26 -1.93 -10.98
N VAL A 37 -2.14 -1.28 -10.24
CA VAL A 37 -1.93 -0.90 -8.84
C VAL A 37 -3.09 -1.41 -8.01
N ARG A 38 -2.79 -2.24 -7.01
CA ARG A 38 -3.78 -2.79 -6.08
C ARG A 38 -4.17 -1.72 -5.06
N HIS A 39 -5.41 -1.24 -5.17
CA HIS A 39 -5.95 -0.03 -4.54
C HIS A 39 -5.21 1.26 -4.94
N GLU A 40 -5.74 2.41 -4.53
CA GLU A 40 -5.07 3.69 -4.70
C GLU A 40 -3.68 3.66 -4.04
N VAL A 41 -2.64 4.07 -4.78
CA VAL A 41 -1.25 4.04 -4.30
C VAL A 41 -1.08 4.88 -3.02
N VAL A 42 -1.82 6.00 -2.96
CA VAL A 42 -1.99 6.89 -1.81
C VAL A 42 -3.40 7.50 -1.90
N HIS A 43 -4.02 7.84 -0.77
CA HIS A 43 -5.36 8.46 -0.73
C HIS A 43 -5.36 9.94 -1.12
N ASN A 44 -4.95 10.25 -2.36
CA ASN A 44 -4.98 11.60 -2.91
C ASN A 44 -5.49 11.58 -4.35
N ARG A 45 -6.69 12.13 -4.56
CA ARG A 45 -7.37 12.15 -5.86
C ARG A 45 -6.55 12.79 -6.98
N PHE A 46 -5.77 13.83 -6.69
CA PHE A 46 -4.93 14.50 -7.69
C PHE A 46 -3.79 13.59 -8.14
N VAL A 47 -3.11 12.95 -7.19
CA VAL A 47 -2.04 11.97 -7.47
C VAL A 47 -2.58 10.79 -8.27
N VAL A 48 -3.69 10.18 -7.82
CA VAL A 48 -4.30 9.03 -8.50
C VAL A 48 -4.73 9.38 -9.93
N SER A 49 -5.39 10.53 -10.13
CA SER A 49 -5.79 10.99 -11.47
C SER A 49 -4.59 11.19 -12.40
N ASN A 50 -3.50 11.78 -11.89
CA ASN A 50 -2.30 11.98 -12.69
C ASN A 50 -1.64 10.67 -13.11
N LEU A 51 -1.57 9.69 -12.21
CA LEU A 51 -1.02 8.37 -12.53
C LEU A 51 -1.91 7.60 -13.52
N LYS A 52 -3.25 7.70 -13.40
CA LYS A 52 -4.19 7.14 -14.40
C LYS A 52 -3.93 7.71 -15.79
N ASN A 53 -3.76 9.03 -15.89
CA ASN A 53 -3.46 9.70 -17.16
C ASN A 53 -2.11 9.28 -17.78
N LYS A 54 -1.18 8.76 -16.96
CA LYS A 54 0.11 8.21 -17.41
C LYS A 54 0.05 6.72 -17.77
N GLY A 55 -1.09 6.05 -17.56
CA GLY A 55 -1.27 4.62 -17.91
C GLY A 55 -1.33 3.66 -16.71
N ALA A 56 -1.41 4.15 -15.47
CA ALA A 56 -1.67 3.29 -14.32
C ALA A 56 -3.15 2.88 -14.25
N VAL A 57 -3.41 1.61 -13.97
CA VAL A 57 -4.75 1.04 -13.81
C VAL A 57 -4.92 0.62 -12.35
N PHE A 58 -5.80 1.29 -11.63
CA PHE A 58 -6.07 0.99 -10.23
C PHE A 58 -7.19 -0.04 -10.12
N VAL A 59 -6.91 -1.16 -9.45
CA VAL A 59 -7.84 -2.29 -9.30
C VAL A 59 -8.18 -2.53 -7.83
N ASN A 60 -9.36 -3.06 -7.58
CA ASN A 60 -9.82 -3.40 -6.24
C ASN A 60 -9.52 -4.83 -5.86
N GLU A 61 -9.24 -5.73 -6.79
CA GLU A 61 -8.84 -7.11 -6.54
C GLU A 61 -7.79 -7.57 -7.54
N LEU A 62 -7.07 -8.65 -7.21
CA LEU A 62 -6.02 -9.15 -8.09
C LEU A 62 -6.60 -9.84 -9.32
N ASP A 63 -7.76 -10.50 -9.24
CA ASP A 63 -8.43 -11.16 -10.38
C ASP A 63 -8.74 -10.22 -11.56
N GLU A 64 -8.81 -8.91 -11.32
CA GLU A 64 -8.91 -7.85 -12.34
C GLU A 64 -7.60 -7.63 -13.12
N VAL A 65 -6.46 -8.15 -12.63
CA VAL A 65 -5.13 -8.03 -13.24
C VAL A 65 -4.91 -9.20 -14.19
N PRO A 66 -4.51 -8.99 -15.46
CA PRO A 66 -4.15 -10.08 -16.38
C PRO A 66 -2.92 -10.87 -15.92
N ASP A 67 -2.86 -12.15 -16.27
CA ASP A 67 -1.67 -12.98 -16.02
C ASP A 67 -0.44 -12.42 -16.73
N GLY A 68 0.73 -12.53 -16.08
CA GLY A 68 1.99 -11.99 -16.59
C GLY A 68 2.13 -10.46 -16.52
N ALA A 69 1.11 -9.74 -16.04
CA ALA A 69 1.19 -8.29 -15.84
C ALA A 69 2.04 -7.92 -14.61
N THR A 70 2.49 -6.67 -14.59
CA THR A 70 3.12 -6.05 -13.42
C THR A 70 2.07 -5.42 -12.52
N VAL A 71 2.07 -5.79 -11.24
CA VAL A 71 1.19 -5.25 -10.21
C VAL A 71 2.01 -4.55 -9.12
N ILE A 72 1.51 -3.42 -8.65
CA ILE A 72 2.11 -2.65 -7.56
C ILE A 72 1.18 -2.69 -6.36
N PHE A 73 1.69 -3.07 -5.19
CA PHE A 73 0.96 -2.94 -3.93
C PHE A 73 1.07 -1.50 -3.39
N SER A 74 -0.03 -0.94 -2.92
CA SER A 74 -0.08 0.46 -2.42
C SER A 74 0.83 0.72 -1.21
N ALA A 75 1.02 1.99 -0.85
CA ALA A 75 1.80 2.39 0.34
C ALA A 75 1.24 1.83 1.66
N HIS A 76 -0.04 1.48 1.70
CA HIS A 76 -0.77 1.03 2.90
C HIS A 76 -0.54 -0.45 3.23
N GLY A 77 0.18 -1.19 2.38
CA GLY A 77 0.34 -2.63 2.54
C GLY A 77 -0.77 -3.45 1.91
N VAL A 78 -0.63 -4.76 2.05
CA VAL A 78 -1.61 -5.79 1.68
C VAL A 78 -1.54 -6.93 2.71
N SER A 79 -2.59 -7.74 2.80
CA SER A 79 -2.58 -8.96 3.63
C SER A 79 -1.65 -10.04 3.07
N HIS A 80 -1.30 -11.00 3.93
CA HIS A 80 -0.55 -12.18 3.51
C HIS A 80 -1.31 -13.04 2.48
N ALA A 81 -2.63 -13.05 2.52
CA ALA A 81 -3.47 -13.74 1.54
C ALA A 81 -3.29 -13.16 0.12
N VAL A 82 -3.31 -11.83 0.00
CA VAL A 82 -3.10 -11.13 -1.29
C VAL A 82 -1.68 -11.39 -1.83
N GLN A 83 -0.67 -11.43 -0.95
CA GLN A 83 0.69 -11.80 -1.36
C GLN A 83 0.77 -13.23 -1.90
N LYS A 84 0.12 -14.20 -1.23
CA LYS A 84 0.04 -15.59 -1.69
C LYS A 84 -0.68 -15.70 -3.02
N GLU A 85 -1.78 -14.97 -3.20
CA GLU A 85 -2.53 -14.97 -4.46
C GLU A 85 -1.68 -14.45 -5.62
N ALA A 86 -1.00 -13.31 -5.45
CA ALA A 86 -0.11 -12.76 -6.48
C ALA A 86 1.01 -13.74 -6.85
N ALA A 87 1.60 -14.43 -5.85
CA ALA A 87 2.62 -15.45 -6.07
C ALA A 87 2.07 -16.69 -6.78
N ALA A 88 0.89 -17.19 -6.39
CA ALA A 88 0.24 -18.33 -7.02
C ALA A 88 -0.09 -18.05 -8.49
N ARG A 89 -0.46 -16.80 -8.80
CA ARG A 89 -0.72 -16.31 -10.15
C ARG A 89 0.53 -15.90 -10.92
N GLN A 90 1.72 -16.00 -10.30
CA GLN A 90 3.00 -15.63 -10.90
C GLN A 90 3.02 -14.19 -11.45
N LEU A 91 2.34 -13.27 -10.78
CA LEU A 91 2.35 -11.85 -11.15
C LEU A 91 3.72 -11.24 -10.85
N SER A 92 4.15 -10.29 -11.68
CA SER A 92 5.35 -9.50 -11.40
C SER A 92 5.00 -8.41 -10.38
N VAL A 93 5.41 -8.58 -9.13
CA VAL A 93 5.02 -7.68 -8.02
C VAL A 93 6.10 -6.65 -7.72
N LEU A 94 5.72 -5.38 -7.63
CA LEU A 94 6.52 -4.32 -7.01
C LEU A 94 5.83 -3.85 -5.73
N ASP A 95 6.50 -3.99 -4.58
CA ASP A 95 5.90 -3.63 -3.30
C ASP A 95 6.22 -2.17 -2.90
N ALA A 96 5.21 -1.30 -3.02
CA ALA A 96 5.32 0.10 -2.64
C ALA A 96 4.95 0.37 -1.18
N THR A 97 4.66 -0.67 -0.37
CA THR A 97 4.34 -0.55 1.05
C THR A 97 5.38 0.32 1.77
N CYS A 98 4.92 1.26 2.59
CA CYS A 98 5.79 2.10 3.38
C CYS A 98 6.60 1.21 4.36
N PRO A 99 7.94 1.37 4.45
CA PRO A 99 8.74 0.57 5.39
C PRO A 99 8.30 0.68 6.85
N LEU A 100 7.65 1.78 7.23
CA LEU A 100 7.07 1.95 8.57
C LEU A 100 5.82 1.07 8.79
N VAL A 101 5.03 0.81 7.74
CA VAL A 101 3.92 -0.15 7.77
C VAL A 101 4.47 -1.58 7.82
N THR A 102 5.44 -1.90 6.97
CA THR A 102 6.11 -3.21 6.99
C THR A 102 6.73 -3.52 8.35
N LYS A 103 7.25 -2.50 9.06
CA LYS A 103 7.73 -2.67 10.43
C LYS A 103 6.63 -3.15 11.36
N VAL A 104 5.44 -2.54 11.32
CA VAL A 104 4.30 -2.97 12.15
C VAL A 104 3.90 -4.41 11.81
N HIS A 105 3.81 -4.76 10.52
CA HIS A 105 3.52 -6.14 10.10
C HIS A 105 4.54 -7.15 10.67
N THR A 106 5.83 -6.79 10.62
CA THR A 106 6.93 -7.64 11.11
C THR A 106 6.85 -7.82 12.62
N GLU A 107 6.56 -6.75 13.38
CA GLU A 107 6.44 -6.81 14.84
C GLU A 107 5.22 -7.63 15.28
N VAL A 108 4.06 -7.46 14.62
CA VAL A 108 2.85 -8.27 14.90
C VAL A 108 3.16 -9.75 14.73
N LYS A 109 3.79 -10.12 13.61
CA LYS A 109 4.19 -11.51 13.37
C LYS A 109 5.17 -12.01 14.43
N ARG A 110 6.20 -11.23 14.76
CA ARG A 110 7.20 -11.62 15.77
C ARG A 110 6.54 -11.90 17.12
N PHE A 111 5.68 -11.01 17.61
CA PHE A 111 5.02 -11.20 18.90
C PHE A 111 4.06 -12.40 18.90
N ARG A 112 3.38 -12.68 17.78
CA ARG A 112 2.58 -13.90 17.64
C ARG A 112 3.44 -15.17 17.63
N ASP A 113 4.57 -15.15 16.94
CA ASP A 113 5.55 -16.26 16.92
C ASP A 113 6.14 -16.51 18.32
N GLU A 114 6.22 -15.48 19.18
CA GLU A 114 6.61 -15.57 20.59
C GLU A 114 5.47 -16.00 21.54
N GLY A 115 4.25 -16.22 21.02
CA GLY A 115 3.08 -16.65 21.79
C GLY A 115 2.31 -15.53 22.49
N CYS A 116 2.62 -14.27 22.22
CA CYS A 116 1.94 -13.11 22.79
C CYS A 116 0.64 -12.79 22.04
N GLU A 117 -0.41 -12.41 22.75
CA GLU A 117 -1.56 -11.72 22.16
C GLU A 117 -1.18 -10.26 21.85
N VAL A 118 -1.70 -9.72 20.75
CA VAL A 118 -1.41 -8.34 20.31
C VAL A 118 -2.68 -7.51 20.31
N VAL A 119 -2.61 -6.30 20.89
CA VAL A 119 -3.67 -5.29 20.77
C VAL A 119 -3.21 -4.25 19.75
N LEU A 120 -3.91 -4.20 18.61
CA LEU A 120 -3.68 -3.24 17.54
C LEU A 120 -4.60 -2.03 17.77
N ILE A 121 -4.03 -0.83 17.92
CA ILE A 121 -4.84 0.39 18.04
C ILE A 121 -5.04 0.98 16.65
N GLY A 122 -6.29 1.00 16.18
CA GLY A 122 -6.61 1.52 14.86
C GLY A 122 -8.10 1.72 14.62
N HIS A 123 -8.46 2.06 13.39
CA HIS A 123 -9.85 2.20 12.95
C HIS A 123 -10.28 0.98 12.13
N ALA A 124 -11.34 0.30 12.57
CA ALA A 124 -11.91 -0.82 11.84
C ALA A 124 -12.27 -0.43 10.40
N GLY A 125 -11.95 -1.30 9.44
CA GLY A 125 -12.17 -1.07 8.02
C GLY A 125 -11.14 -0.19 7.32
N HIS A 126 -10.15 0.38 8.03
CA HIS A 126 -9.04 1.07 7.36
C HIS A 126 -8.07 0.05 6.75
N PRO A 127 -7.64 0.20 5.47
CA PRO A 127 -6.79 -0.79 4.80
C PRO A 127 -5.55 -1.19 5.61
N GLU A 128 -4.82 -0.23 6.17
CA GLU A 128 -3.62 -0.50 7.00
C GLU A 128 -3.92 -1.38 8.22
N VAL A 129 -5.11 -1.25 8.82
CA VAL A 129 -5.54 -2.07 9.95
C VAL A 129 -5.89 -3.48 9.49
N GLU A 130 -6.75 -3.60 8.48
CA GLU A 130 -7.17 -4.90 7.92
C GLU A 130 -5.97 -5.72 7.42
N TRP A 131 -4.99 -5.06 6.81
CA TRP A 131 -3.78 -5.71 6.31
C TRP A 131 -2.80 -6.09 7.41
N THR A 132 -2.72 -5.30 8.49
CA THR A 132 -1.94 -5.66 9.67
C THR A 132 -2.54 -6.86 10.40
N LEU A 133 -3.87 -6.90 10.57
CA LEU A 133 -4.59 -8.06 11.11
C LEU A 133 -4.37 -9.29 10.24
N GLY A 134 -4.40 -9.14 8.92
CA GLY A 134 -4.19 -10.21 7.95
C GLY A 134 -2.74 -10.72 7.78
N GLN A 135 -1.81 -10.33 8.66
CA GLN A 135 -0.44 -10.88 8.68
C GLN A 135 -0.34 -12.22 9.42
N VAL A 136 -1.31 -12.51 10.30
CA VAL A 136 -1.35 -13.67 11.18
C VAL A 136 -2.78 -14.22 11.20
N GLU A 137 -2.96 -15.49 11.59
CA GLU A 137 -4.28 -16.14 11.53
C GLU A 137 -5.17 -15.76 12.72
N ASP A 138 -4.59 -15.55 13.91
CA ASP A 138 -5.32 -15.27 15.14
C ASP A 138 -4.48 -14.48 16.17
N GLY A 139 -5.10 -14.17 17.32
CA GLY A 139 -4.45 -13.59 18.50
C GLY A 139 -4.01 -12.12 18.35
N VAL A 140 -4.61 -11.41 17.41
CA VAL A 140 -4.55 -9.95 17.31
C VAL A 140 -5.95 -9.39 17.46
N PHE A 141 -6.09 -8.39 18.33
CA PHE A 141 -7.37 -7.77 18.68
C PHE A 141 -7.31 -6.27 18.37
N LEU A 142 -8.41 -5.72 17.85
CA LEU A 142 -8.59 -4.30 17.55
C LEU A 142 -9.31 -3.59 18.69
#